data_AF-A0A835MER1-F1
#
_entry.id   AF-A0A835MER1-F1
#
_cell.length_a   1.000
_cell.length_b   1.000
_cell.length_c   1.000
_cell.angle_alpha   90.00
_cell.angle_beta   90.00
_cell.angle_gamma   90.00
#
_symmetry.space_group_name_H-M   'P 1'
#
loop_
_entity.id
_entity.type
_entity.pdbx_description
1 polymer ?
#
loop_
_entity_poly.entity_id
_entity_poly.type
_entity_poly.pdbx_seq_one_letter_code
_entity_poly.pdbx_strand_id
1 'polypeptide(L)'
;MVKRFREDPNGDESAGKWVRGTSTLPKVFDQPNGSKLELDKWELDETRKEPTLALISGDEFRNKKSKWKRNFYTRYATYEERISHRPEQLSQQEWVQLMEFWDTPEHQAISKRNRANRAKQIAKHAAGRISFPQFEEIMSQESGAPPSLGDIFVRTHTSSQTHDALDDQSREYIHKMKDLAGIDEHGTQLPLSDEIYRKMMPRGGMGV
;
A
#
# COMPACT_ATOMS: atom_id res chain seq x y z
N MET A 1 -23.22 2.90 -58.43
CA MET A 1 -22.68 1.53 -58.49
C MET A 1 -23.23 0.75 -57.30
N VAL A 2 -23.74 -0.45 -57.55
CA VAL A 2 -24.69 -1.23 -56.73
C VAL A 2 -23.97 -2.19 -55.76
N LYS A 3 -24.52 -2.29 -54.54
CA LYS A 3 -24.50 -3.36 -53.49
C LYS A 3 -23.27 -4.30 -53.38
N ARG A 4 -22.88 -4.58 -52.13
CA ARG A 4 -23.09 -5.92 -51.55
C ARG A 4 -22.93 -5.99 -50.02
N PHE A 5 -24.07 -6.31 -49.40
CA PHE A 5 -24.25 -6.98 -48.11
C PHE A 5 -24.08 -8.50 -48.32
N ARG A 6 -23.47 -9.20 -47.36
CA ARG A 6 -23.53 -10.66 -47.11
C ARG A 6 -22.80 -10.90 -45.78
N GLU A 7 -23.51 -11.00 -44.66
CA GLU A 7 -24.18 -12.19 -44.08
C GLU A 7 -23.25 -13.34 -43.73
N ASP A 8 -23.20 -13.57 -42.42
CA ASP A 8 -22.46 -14.57 -41.67
C ASP A 8 -23.05 -15.98 -41.87
N PRO A 9 -22.21 -17.02 -42.02
CA PRO A 9 -22.68 -18.40 -42.00
C PRO A 9 -22.40 -19.05 -40.64
N ASN A 10 -23.47 -19.44 -39.94
CA ASN A 10 -23.54 -20.13 -38.63
C ASN A 10 -23.40 -19.18 -37.43
N GLY A 11 -24.44 -18.81 -36.66
CA GLY A 11 -25.63 -19.55 -36.27
C GLY A 11 -25.40 -20.19 -34.90
N ASP A 12 -25.72 -19.44 -33.82
CA ASP A 12 -26.29 -19.93 -32.54
C ASP A 12 -26.31 -18.78 -31.51
N GLU A 13 -27.52 -18.31 -31.17
CA GLU A 13 -27.80 -17.42 -30.04
C GLU A 13 -27.68 -18.22 -28.73
N SER A 14 -26.45 -18.37 -28.21
CA SER A 14 -26.25 -18.93 -26.87
C SER A 14 -26.00 -17.83 -25.84
N ALA A 15 -26.88 -17.79 -24.83
CA ALA A 15 -26.66 -17.08 -23.58
C ALA A 15 -25.36 -17.57 -22.92
N GLY A 16 -24.29 -16.78 -23.08
CA GLY A 16 -22.93 -17.08 -22.61
C GLY A 16 -22.53 -16.21 -21.42
N LYS A 17 -22.76 -16.76 -20.24
CA LYS A 17 -22.12 -16.54 -18.92
C LYS A 17 -20.93 -15.57 -18.86
N TRP A 18 -20.92 -14.71 -17.82
CA TRP A 18 -19.75 -14.01 -17.33
C TRP A 18 -18.58 -14.97 -17.06
N VAL A 19 -17.55 -14.92 -17.90
CA VAL A 19 -16.26 -15.60 -17.67
C VAL A 19 -15.31 -14.60 -17.02
N ARG A 20 -14.72 -14.98 -15.89
CA ARG A 20 -13.64 -14.23 -15.23
C ARG A 20 -12.39 -14.28 -16.11
N GLY A 21 -12.21 -13.28 -16.97
CA GLY A 21 -11.03 -13.11 -17.81
C GLY A 21 -9.90 -12.42 -17.06
N THR A 22 -8.78 -13.12 -16.91
CA THR A 22 -7.48 -12.59 -16.49
C THR A 22 -7.01 -11.54 -17.51
N SER A 23 -6.91 -10.27 -17.11
CA SER A 23 -6.37 -9.22 -17.98
C SER A 23 -4.85 -9.35 -18.07
N THR A 24 -4.40 -9.94 -19.17
CA THR A 24 -3.02 -9.85 -19.66
C THR A 24 -2.90 -8.54 -20.44
N LEU A 25 -2.48 -7.47 -19.78
CA LEU A 25 -2.00 -6.27 -20.49
C LEU A 25 -0.53 -6.48 -20.92
N PRO A 26 -0.13 -5.97 -22.10
CA PRO A 26 1.18 -6.26 -22.69
C PRO A 26 2.33 -5.67 -21.86
N LYS A 27 3.30 -6.54 -21.54
CA LYS A 27 4.62 -6.17 -21.00
C LYS A 27 5.52 -5.68 -22.14
N VAL A 28 5.62 -4.38 -22.39
CA VAL A 28 6.87 -3.73 -22.84
C VAL A 28 6.79 -2.23 -22.54
N PHE A 29 7.56 -1.76 -21.55
CA PHE A 29 8.25 -0.47 -21.68
C PHE A 29 9.52 -0.53 -20.82
N ASP A 30 10.61 -0.83 -21.50
CA ASP A 30 11.97 -0.69 -20.99
C ASP A 30 12.28 0.81 -20.88
N GLN A 31 12.71 1.28 -19.72
CA GLN A 31 13.26 2.64 -19.57
C GLN A 31 14.76 2.53 -19.25
N PRO A 32 15.64 3.13 -20.06
CA PRO A 32 17.06 3.17 -19.79
C PRO A 32 17.35 4.27 -18.76
N ASN A 33 18.13 3.92 -17.72
CA ASN A 33 18.88 4.79 -16.82
C ASN A 33 18.17 6.06 -16.26
N GLY A 34 17.77 6.01 -14.99
CA GLY A 34 17.42 7.23 -14.24
C GLY A 34 17.12 7.03 -12.76
N SER A 35 18.10 7.37 -11.91
CA SER A 35 18.06 7.52 -10.44
C SER A 35 18.00 6.26 -9.56
N LYS A 36 19.20 5.79 -9.22
CA LYS A 36 19.52 4.86 -8.12
C LYS A 36 19.47 5.57 -6.75
N LEU A 37 18.40 6.30 -6.43
CA LEU A 37 18.32 7.03 -5.15
C LEU A 37 17.01 6.71 -4.42
N GLU A 38 17.18 6.25 -3.18
CA GLU A 38 16.16 5.86 -2.19
C GLU A 38 15.50 4.47 -2.31
N LEU A 39 16.31 3.44 -2.57
CA LEU A 39 16.01 2.06 -2.10
C LEU A 39 16.76 1.70 -0.80
N ASP A 40 17.70 2.54 -0.36
CA ASP A 40 18.54 2.36 0.84
C ASP A 40 17.76 2.38 2.16
N LYS A 41 16.53 2.92 2.18
CA LYS A 41 15.72 2.97 3.42
C LYS A 41 15.29 1.59 3.90
N TRP A 42 15.33 0.58 3.01
CA TRP A 42 14.91 -0.79 3.29
C TRP A 42 15.92 -1.85 2.86
N GLU A 43 17.19 -1.48 2.68
CA GLU A 43 18.27 -2.45 2.67
C GLU A 43 18.35 -3.10 4.05
N LEU A 44 17.66 -4.22 4.20
CA LEU A 44 18.13 -5.27 5.10
C LEU A 44 19.57 -5.51 4.69
N ASP A 45 20.50 -5.23 5.61
CA ASP A 45 21.92 -5.59 5.52
C ASP A 45 22.08 -6.87 4.70
N GLU A 46 22.83 -6.76 3.60
CA GLU A 46 23.03 -7.81 2.61
C GLU A 46 23.54 -9.11 3.26
N THR A 47 24.28 -8.98 4.36
CA THR A 47 24.78 -10.12 5.16
C THR A 47 23.67 -10.98 5.79
N ARG A 48 22.46 -10.43 6.00
CA ARG A 48 21.32 -11.14 6.61
C ARG A 48 20.32 -11.69 5.59
N LYS A 49 20.48 -11.35 4.32
CA LYS A 49 19.72 -11.94 3.22
C LYS A 49 20.16 -13.38 2.96
N GLU A 50 21.43 -13.70 3.21
CA GLU A 50 22.11 -14.88 2.69
C GLU A 50 21.51 -16.24 3.13
N PRO A 51 21.24 -16.56 4.42
CA PRO A 51 20.75 -17.90 4.75
C PRO A 51 19.22 -17.99 4.75
N THR A 52 18.53 -17.09 5.45
CA THR A 52 17.08 -17.20 5.68
C THR A 52 16.22 -16.82 4.47
N LEU A 53 16.72 -15.96 3.58
CA LEU A 53 16.01 -15.61 2.34
C LEU A 53 16.40 -16.49 1.17
N ALA A 54 17.54 -17.19 1.22
CA ALA A 54 17.89 -18.17 0.19
C ALA A 54 17.01 -19.41 0.26
N LEU A 55 16.59 -19.82 1.47
CA LEU A 55 15.76 -21.01 1.65
C LEU A 55 14.26 -20.78 1.40
N ILE A 56 13.79 -19.54 1.51
CA ILE A 56 12.38 -19.18 1.31
C ILE A 56 12.31 -18.23 0.13
N SER A 57 11.46 -18.51 -0.87
CA SER A 57 11.23 -17.60 -1.99
C SER A 57 11.02 -16.16 -1.50
N GLY A 58 11.76 -15.20 -2.09
CA GLY A 58 11.76 -13.82 -1.62
C GLY A 58 10.38 -13.16 -1.58
N ASP A 59 9.49 -13.51 -2.51
CA ASP A 59 8.10 -13.02 -2.52
C ASP A 59 7.26 -13.65 -1.40
N GLU A 60 7.40 -14.96 -1.18
CA GLU A 60 6.73 -15.64 -0.08
C GLU A 60 7.17 -15.10 1.27
N PHE A 61 8.46 -14.86 1.43
CA PHE A 61 8.99 -14.24 2.64
C PHE A 61 8.40 -12.84 2.86
N ARG A 62 8.42 -11.97 1.83
CA ARG A 62 7.86 -10.61 1.92
C ARG A 62 6.39 -10.59 2.31
N ASN A 63 5.61 -11.55 1.79
CA ASN A 63 4.16 -11.58 1.98
C ASN A 63 3.73 -12.36 3.24
N LYS A 64 4.46 -13.42 3.63
CA LYS A 64 4.04 -14.37 4.69
C LYS A 64 4.81 -14.22 5.99
N LYS A 65 6.06 -13.72 6.01
CA LYS A 65 6.90 -13.62 7.22
C LYS A 65 6.18 -12.96 8.40
N SER A 66 5.48 -11.85 8.17
CA SER A 66 4.76 -11.16 9.26
C SER A 66 3.63 -12.01 9.85
N LYS A 67 2.94 -12.80 9.01
CA LYS A 67 1.88 -13.71 9.46
C LYS A 67 2.48 -14.88 10.24
N TRP A 68 3.59 -15.43 9.75
CA TRP A 68 4.29 -16.51 10.44
C TRP A 68 4.79 -16.08 11.82
N LYS A 69 5.44 -14.91 11.91
CA LYS A 69 5.90 -14.36 13.18
C LYS A 69 4.76 -14.23 14.18
N ARG A 70 3.64 -13.62 13.75
CA ARG A 70 2.48 -13.37 14.60
C ARG A 70 1.82 -14.67 15.09
N ASN A 71 1.60 -15.62 14.18
CA ASN A 71 0.75 -16.77 14.46
C ASN A 71 1.51 -17.93 15.11
N PHE A 72 2.81 -18.08 14.82
CA PHE A 72 3.59 -19.26 15.18
C PHE A 72 4.83 -18.98 16.02
N TYR A 73 5.37 -17.74 16.01
CA TYR A 73 6.51 -17.39 16.87
C TYR A 73 6.08 -16.64 18.12
N THR A 74 5.34 -15.53 17.99
CA THR A 74 4.94 -14.72 19.14
C THR A 74 3.85 -15.35 20.00
N ARG A 75 3.15 -16.36 19.48
CA ARG A 75 2.03 -17.02 20.17
C ARG A 75 2.51 -17.95 21.29
N TYR A 76 3.71 -18.53 21.16
CA TYR A 76 4.23 -19.52 22.08
C TYR A 76 5.43 -18.96 22.86
N ALA A 77 5.50 -19.31 24.15
CA ALA A 77 6.51 -18.79 25.05
C ALA A 77 7.82 -19.58 24.94
N THR A 78 7.73 -20.90 24.82
CA THR A 78 8.89 -21.79 24.83
C THR A 78 9.39 -22.10 23.42
N TYR A 79 10.67 -22.43 23.31
CA TYR A 79 11.28 -22.83 22.03
C TYR A 79 10.67 -24.14 21.50
N GLU A 80 10.45 -25.11 22.38
CA GLU A 80 9.90 -26.43 22.02
C GLU A 80 8.49 -26.32 21.43
N GLU A 81 7.62 -25.49 22.03
CA GLU A 81 6.28 -25.22 21.50
C GLU A 81 6.34 -24.51 20.13
N ARG A 82 7.28 -23.59 19.92
CA ARG A 82 7.42 -22.92 18.61
C ARG A 82 7.84 -23.91 17.52
N ILE A 83 8.71 -24.86 17.84
CA ILE A 83 9.15 -25.90 16.89
C ILE A 83 8.01 -26.87 16.57
N SER A 84 7.24 -27.30 17.57
CA SER A 84 6.11 -28.22 17.36
C SER A 84 4.98 -27.60 16.54
N HIS A 85 4.77 -26.29 16.69
CA HIS A 85 3.75 -25.53 15.97
C HIS A 85 4.28 -24.81 14.72
N ARG A 86 5.24 -25.41 14.00
CA ARG A 86 5.75 -24.88 12.74
C ARG A 86 4.63 -24.69 11.69
N PRO A 87 4.67 -23.62 10.86
CA PRO A 87 3.80 -23.52 9.68
C PRO A 87 4.08 -24.66 8.68
N GLU A 88 3.03 -25.34 8.20
CA GLU A 88 3.14 -26.48 7.26
C GLU A 88 3.98 -26.18 6.00
N GLN A 89 3.96 -24.92 5.55
CA GLN A 89 4.61 -24.50 4.30
C GLN A 89 6.14 -24.41 4.38
N LEU A 90 6.73 -24.41 5.57
CA LEU A 90 8.18 -24.27 5.75
C LEU A 90 8.81 -25.60 6.12
N SER A 91 10.02 -25.91 5.68
CA SER A 91 10.76 -27.04 6.26
C SER A 91 11.12 -26.77 7.72
N GLN A 92 11.44 -27.81 8.50
CA GLN A 92 11.90 -27.63 9.88
C GLN A 92 13.18 -26.78 9.93
N GLN A 93 14.09 -26.99 8.99
CA GLN A 93 15.32 -26.22 8.86
C GLN A 93 15.05 -24.75 8.56
N GLU A 94 14.18 -24.45 7.59
CA GLU A 94 13.75 -23.07 7.30
C GLU A 94 13.13 -22.39 8.51
N TRP A 95 12.30 -23.11 9.26
CA TRP A 95 11.64 -22.57 10.44
C TRP A 95 12.64 -22.23 11.55
N VAL A 96 13.56 -23.14 11.88
CA VAL A 96 14.62 -22.91 12.88
C VAL A 96 15.43 -21.68 12.51
N GLN A 97 15.92 -21.59 11.27
CA GLN A 97 16.68 -20.43 10.82
C GLN A 97 15.87 -19.14 10.88
N LEU A 98 14.57 -19.19 10.58
CA LEU A 98 13.69 -18.03 10.69
C LEU A 98 13.51 -17.56 12.14
N MET A 99 13.43 -18.50 13.09
CA MET A 99 13.40 -18.16 14.52
C MET A 99 14.72 -17.53 14.97
N GLU A 100 15.86 -18.13 14.60
CA GLU A 100 17.19 -17.57 14.86
C GLU A 100 17.31 -16.14 14.30
N PHE A 101 16.84 -15.93 13.07
CA PHE A 101 16.79 -14.60 12.46
C PHE A 101 15.98 -13.59 13.30
N TRP A 102 14.84 -13.99 13.87
CA TRP A 102 14.05 -13.12 14.73
C TRP A 102 14.66 -12.89 16.11
N ASP A 103 15.44 -13.85 16.61
CA ASP A 103 16.16 -13.77 17.88
C ASP A 103 17.45 -12.93 17.78
N THR A 104 17.95 -12.65 16.57
CA THR A 104 19.12 -11.77 16.40
C THR A 104 18.90 -10.39 17.04
N PRO A 105 19.88 -9.85 17.80
CA PRO A 105 19.76 -8.56 18.47
C PRO A 105 19.55 -7.43 17.47
N GLU A 106 20.12 -7.56 16.29
CA GLU A 106 20.04 -6.57 15.24
C GLU A 106 18.63 -6.49 14.62
N HIS A 107 17.98 -7.64 14.40
CA HIS A 107 16.58 -7.66 13.96
C HIS A 107 15.65 -7.07 15.02
N GLN A 108 15.87 -7.40 16.29
CA GLN A 108 15.09 -6.86 17.40
C GLN A 108 15.24 -5.33 17.52
N ALA A 109 16.46 -4.82 17.37
CA ALA A 109 16.74 -3.38 17.37
C ALA A 109 16.01 -2.65 16.23
N ILE A 110 16.07 -3.18 15.00
CA ILE A 110 15.33 -2.63 13.85
C ILE A 110 13.82 -2.69 14.12
N SER A 111 13.31 -3.83 14.59
CA SER A 111 11.88 -3.98 14.89
C SER A 111 11.41 -3.00 15.96
N LYS A 112 12.21 -2.76 17.00
CA LYS A 112 11.90 -1.79 18.07
C LYS A 112 11.87 -0.37 17.52
N ARG A 113 12.87 0.01 16.72
CA ARG A 113 12.91 1.32 16.05
C ARG A 113 11.71 1.54 15.13
N ASN A 114 11.38 0.55 14.30
CA ASN A 114 10.24 0.63 13.38
C ASN A 114 8.91 0.73 14.12
N ARG A 115 8.75 0.01 15.24
CA ARG A 115 7.58 0.15 16.12
C ARG A 115 7.47 1.55 16.72
N ALA A 116 8.58 2.11 17.20
CA ALA A 116 8.61 3.46 17.74
C ALA A 116 8.30 4.52 16.67
N ASN A 117 8.83 4.37 15.45
CA ASN A 117 8.54 5.27 14.34
C ASN A 117 7.07 5.19 13.90
N ARG A 118 6.51 3.98 13.84
CA ARG A 118 5.07 3.80 13.57
C ARG A 118 4.20 4.45 14.64
N ALA A 119 4.60 4.39 15.90
CA ALA A 119 3.87 5.05 17.00
C ALA A 119 3.91 6.59 16.91
N LYS A 120 4.84 7.17 16.16
CA LYS A 120 4.92 8.62 15.90
C LYS A 120 4.07 9.06 14.70
N GLN A 121 3.47 8.13 13.93
CA GLN A 121 2.60 8.51 12.83
C GLN A 121 1.33 9.18 13.38
N ILE A 122 1.14 10.44 13.00
CA ILE A 122 0.07 11.31 13.53
C ILE A 122 -1.28 10.96 12.91
N ALA A 123 -1.29 10.69 11.60
CA ALA A 123 -2.49 10.35 10.84
C ALA A 123 -2.22 9.11 9.99
N LYS A 124 -3.21 8.23 9.86
CA LYS A 124 -3.13 7.05 8.99
C LYS A 124 -3.52 7.45 7.57
N HIS A 125 -2.75 6.97 6.60
CA HIS A 125 -3.06 7.12 5.19
C HIS A 125 -3.22 5.74 4.53
N ALA A 126 -4.06 5.66 3.49
CA ALA A 126 -4.31 4.47 2.68
C ALA A 126 -3.80 4.63 1.23
N ALA A 127 -2.82 5.53 1.01
CA ALA A 127 -2.18 5.75 -0.28
C ALA A 127 -1.56 4.45 -0.87
N GLY A 128 -1.18 3.51 0.01
CA GLY A 128 -0.62 2.23 -0.41
C GLY A 128 0.77 2.39 -1.04
N ARG A 129 0.98 1.76 -2.20
CA ARG A 129 2.26 1.77 -2.95
C ARG A 129 2.34 2.90 -3.98
N ILE A 130 1.37 3.81 -3.98
CA ILE A 130 1.27 4.91 -4.93
C ILE A 130 1.92 6.14 -4.30
N SER A 131 2.81 6.79 -5.03
CA SER A 131 3.47 8.02 -4.58
C SER A 131 2.52 9.23 -4.66
N PHE A 132 2.81 10.32 -3.95
CA PHE A 132 2.01 11.53 -4.03
C PHE A 132 1.93 12.15 -5.45
N PRO A 133 3.03 12.23 -6.22
CA PRO A 133 2.95 12.69 -7.62
C PRO A 133 2.08 11.78 -8.50
N GLN A 134 2.10 10.47 -8.26
CA GLN A 134 1.21 9.55 -8.96
C GLN A 134 -0.26 9.77 -8.55
N PHE A 135 -0.52 10.06 -7.27
CA PHE A 135 -1.86 10.44 -6.82
C PHE A 135 -2.35 11.74 -7.47
N GLU A 136 -1.46 12.74 -7.59
CA GLU A 136 -1.76 14.00 -8.28
C GLU A 136 -2.15 13.74 -9.74
N GLU A 137 -1.39 12.92 -10.45
CA GLU A 137 -1.67 12.56 -11.84
C GLU A 137 -2.99 11.80 -11.98
N ILE A 138 -3.23 10.78 -11.15
CA ILE A 138 -4.48 10.00 -11.17
C ILE A 138 -5.68 10.92 -10.94
N MET A 139 -5.63 11.77 -9.90
CA MET A 139 -6.73 12.67 -9.59
C MET A 139 -6.92 13.76 -10.66
N SER A 140 -5.82 14.22 -11.28
CA SER A 140 -5.89 15.18 -12.37
C SER A 140 -6.52 14.58 -13.63
N GLN A 141 -6.29 13.30 -13.91
CA GLN A 141 -6.94 12.60 -15.02
C GLN A 141 -8.43 12.35 -14.74
N GLU A 142 -8.81 12.05 -13.49
CA GLU A 142 -10.19 11.82 -13.08
C GLU A 142 -11.05 13.09 -13.10
N SER A 143 -10.49 14.21 -12.63
CA SER A 143 -11.22 15.48 -12.48
C SER A 143 -11.02 16.46 -13.64
N GLY A 144 -9.98 16.27 -14.47
CA GLY A 144 -9.59 17.20 -15.53
C GLY A 144 -8.85 18.45 -15.06
N ALA A 145 -8.53 18.56 -13.77
CA ALA A 145 -7.82 19.69 -13.17
C ALA A 145 -6.81 19.22 -12.11
N PRO A 146 -5.71 19.96 -11.87
CA PRO A 146 -4.75 19.58 -10.84
C PRO A 146 -5.42 19.61 -9.45
N PRO A 147 -5.32 18.53 -8.66
CA PRO A 147 -5.91 18.48 -7.32
C PRO A 147 -5.13 19.38 -6.36
N SER A 148 -5.80 19.89 -5.33
CA SER A 148 -5.11 20.56 -4.23
C SER A 148 -4.50 19.55 -3.26
N LEU A 149 -3.52 20.00 -2.45
CA LEU A 149 -2.97 19.18 -1.37
C LEU A 149 -4.04 18.76 -0.35
N GLY A 150 -5.07 19.60 -0.14
CA GLY A 150 -6.21 19.26 0.70
C GLY A 150 -7.05 18.13 0.11
N ASP A 151 -7.29 18.13 -1.20
CA ASP A 151 -8.03 17.06 -1.88
C ASP A 151 -7.27 15.73 -1.82
N ILE A 152 -5.96 15.76 -2.06
CA ILE A 152 -5.08 14.59 -1.93
C ILE A 152 -5.11 14.06 -0.50
N PHE A 153 -5.09 14.93 0.50
CA PHE A 153 -5.17 14.53 1.90
C PHE A 153 -6.48 13.82 2.21
N VAL A 154 -7.62 14.42 1.83
CA VAL A 154 -8.95 13.80 2.01
C VAL A 154 -8.98 12.44 1.32
N ARG A 155 -8.51 12.34 0.07
CA ARG A 155 -8.49 11.08 -0.69
C ARG A 155 -7.66 10.00 -0.02
N THR A 156 -6.50 10.35 0.51
CA THR A 156 -5.54 9.40 1.10
C THR A 156 -5.89 9.04 2.54
N HIS A 157 -6.66 9.87 3.26
CA HIS A 157 -7.02 9.68 4.67
C HIS A 157 -8.49 9.29 4.88
N THR A 158 -9.22 8.97 3.80
CA THR A 158 -10.57 8.40 3.83
C THR A 158 -10.58 6.99 3.26
N SER A 159 -11.47 6.15 3.79
CA SER A 159 -11.68 4.80 3.27
C SER A 159 -12.55 4.83 2.02
N SER A 160 -12.13 4.14 0.97
CA SER A 160 -12.98 3.96 -0.22
C SER A 160 -14.23 3.11 0.04
N GLN A 161 -14.25 2.32 1.12
CA GLN A 161 -15.38 1.44 1.44
C GLN A 161 -16.40 2.12 2.35
N THR A 162 -15.94 2.77 3.42
CA THR A 162 -16.83 3.40 4.41
C THR A 162 -17.06 4.89 4.15
N HIS A 163 -16.27 5.50 3.26
CA HIS A 163 -16.28 6.94 2.96
C HIS A 163 -16.06 7.84 4.20
N ASP A 164 -15.54 7.27 5.29
CA ASP A 164 -15.15 7.99 6.51
C ASP A 164 -13.62 8.03 6.64
N ALA A 165 -13.13 8.94 7.49
CA ALA A 165 -11.73 9.06 7.83
C ALA A 165 -11.17 7.74 8.42
N LEU A 166 -9.90 7.45 8.13
CA LEU A 166 -9.24 6.21 8.59
C LEU A 166 -8.95 6.18 10.10
N ASP A 167 -8.94 7.36 10.74
CA ASP A 167 -8.73 7.56 12.16
C ASP A 167 -9.31 8.92 12.61
N ASP A 168 -9.42 9.10 13.92
CA ASP A 168 -10.04 10.29 14.51
C ASP A 168 -9.23 11.58 14.24
N GLN A 169 -7.90 11.47 14.15
CA GLN A 169 -7.04 12.62 13.89
C GLN A 169 -7.21 13.13 12.45
N SER A 170 -7.28 12.20 11.50
CA SER A 170 -7.63 12.48 10.10
C SER A 170 -9.01 13.15 10.00
N ARG A 171 -10.00 12.66 10.76
CA ARG A 171 -11.35 13.26 10.81
C ARG A 171 -11.30 14.71 11.29
N GLU A 172 -10.55 14.97 12.35
CA GLU A 172 -10.38 16.30 12.92
C GLU A 172 -9.72 17.26 11.92
N TYR A 173 -8.66 16.82 11.22
CA TYR A 173 -8.00 17.65 10.20
C TYR A 173 -8.95 17.96 9.04
N ILE A 174 -9.67 16.95 8.54
CA ILE A 174 -10.64 17.14 7.44
C ILE A 174 -11.73 18.13 7.85
N HIS A 175 -12.26 18.01 9.07
CA HIS A 175 -13.28 18.93 9.59
C HIS A 175 -12.74 20.37 9.64
N LYS A 176 -11.57 20.58 10.26
CA LYS A 176 -10.96 21.92 10.36
C LYS A 176 -10.62 22.52 9.01
N MET A 177 -10.15 21.73 8.05
CA MET A 177 -9.87 22.23 6.70
C MET A 177 -11.17 22.66 5.99
N LYS A 178 -12.26 21.90 6.16
CA LYS A 178 -13.58 22.26 5.63
C LYS A 178 -14.14 23.53 6.27
N ASP A 179 -14.00 23.67 7.58
CA ASP A 179 -14.43 24.88 8.31
C ASP A 179 -13.69 26.13 7.81
N LEU A 180 -12.39 26.01 7.55
CA LEU A 180 -11.56 27.11 7.04
C LEU A 180 -11.82 27.45 5.57
N ALA A 181 -12.14 26.44 4.76
CA ALA A 181 -12.54 26.67 3.37
C ALA A 181 -13.90 27.37 3.31
N GLY A 182 -14.81 27.04 4.24
CA GLY A 182 -16.16 27.58 4.25
C GLY A 182 -17.03 27.01 3.14
N ILE A 183 -18.25 27.55 3.05
CA ILE A 183 -19.25 27.19 2.04
C ILE A 183 -19.47 28.37 1.10
N ASP A 184 -19.77 28.08 -0.15
CA ASP A 184 -20.19 29.07 -1.13
C ASP A 184 -21.65 29.51 -0.91
N GLU A 185 -22.10 30.47 -1.71
CA GLU A 185 -23.47 31.00 -1.70
C GLU A 185 -24.56 29.95 -2.02
N HIS A 186 -24.15 28.80 -2.58
CA HIS A 186 -25.02 27.67 -2.90
C HIS A 186 -24.95 26.54 -1.85
N GLY A 187 -24.20 26.73 -0.77
CA GLY A 187 -24.00 25.73 0.28
C GLY A 187 -23.02 24.61 -0.10
N THR A 188 -22.30 24.74 -1.22
CA THR A 188 -21.25 23.82 -1.64
C THR A 188 -19.97 24.13 -0.88
N GLN A 189 -19.28 23.08 -0.45
CA GLN A 189 -17.97 23.20 0.19
C GLN A 189 -16.96 23.81 -0.80
N LEU A 190 -16.31 24.90 -0.42
CA LEU A 190 -15.23 25.50 -1.21
C LEU A 190 -14.01 24.57 -1.30
N PRO A 191 -13.22 24.64 -2.38
CA PRO A 191 -12.07 23.77 -2.57
C PRO A 191 -11.01 23.95 -1.47
N LEU A 192 -10.39 22.85 -1.07
CA LEU A 192 -9.44 22.79 0.03
C LEU A 192 -8.06 23.30 -0.40
N SER A 193 -7.90 24.61 -0.55
CA SER A 193 -6.67 25.21 -1.06
C SER A 193 -5.39 24.75 -0.33
N ASP A 194 -4.28 24.77 -1.06
CA ASP A 194 -2.95 24.44 -0.53
C ASP A 194 -2.57 25.30 0.69
N GLU A 195 -3.05 26.53 0.75
CA GLU A 195 -2.81 27.42 1.89
C GLU A 195 -3.53 26.91 3.16
N ILE A 196 -4.78 26.49 3.04
CA ILE A 196 -5.55 25.89 4.14
C ILE A 196 -4.85 24.62 4.61
N TYR A 197 -4.42 23.77 3.68
CA TYR A 197 -3.66 22.57 4.00
C TYR A 197 -2.36 22.88 4.76
N ARG A 198 -1.55 23.83 4.28
CA ARG A 198 -0.27 24.23 4.91
C ARG A 198 -0.46 24.89 6.27
N LYS A 199 -1.60 25.55 6.51
CA LYS A 199 -1.95 26.12 7.81
C LYS A 199 -2.32 25.02 8.82
N MET A 200 -3.00 23.98 8.35
CA MET A 200 -3.48 22.89 9.20
C MET A 200 -2.43 21.82 9.49
N MET A 201 -1.54 21.55 8.53
CA MET A 201 -0.52 20.51 8.67
C MET A 201 0.82 21.12 9.11
N PRO A 202 1.40 20.72 10.26
CA PRO A 202 2.70 21.22 10.70
C PRO A 202 3.78 20.96 9.65
N ARG A 203 4.69 21.92 9.44
CA ARG A 203 5.87 21.75 8.59
C ARG A 203 6.77 20.65 9.18
N GLY A 204 6.59 19.42 8.70
CA GLY A 204 7.24 18.21 9.21
C GLY A 204 6.31 16.99 9.39
N GLY A 205 4.99 17.16 9.20
CA GLY A 205 3.99 16.07 9.39
C GLY A 205 3.85 15.09 8.22
N MET A 206 4.39 15.41 7.05
CA MET A 206 4.53 14.49 5.91
C MET A 206 5.98 14.01 5.84
N GLY A 207 6.41 13.26 6.86
CA GLY A 207 7.64 12.49 6.78
C GLY A 207 7.42 11.29 5.85
N VAL A 208 7.80 11.46 4.59
CA VAL A 208 8.05 10.36 3.62
C VAL A 208 9.15 9.43 4.11
#